data_AF-T1CI46-F1
#
_entry.id   AF-T1CI46-F1
#
_cell.length_a   1.000
_cell.length_b   1.000
_cell.length_c   1.000
_cell.angle_alpha   90.00
_cell.angle_beta   90.00
_cell.angle_gamma   90.00
#
_symmetry.space_group_name_H-M   'P 1'
#
loop_
_entity.id
_entity.type
_entity.pdbx_description
1 polymer ?
#
loop_
_entity_poly.entity_id
_entity_poly.type
_entity_poly.pdbx_seq_one_letter_code
_entity_poly.pdbx_strand_id
1 'polypeptide(L)'
;MSQEKGSLLIIDTNVLIYAVGRNLDLAKAVNTLQLSYKPVILDCVKNELIGLASTVRLAKLALALSDRFETMKSVGAGDECIMNAASAHSAAVLTNDRTLARSLGELKIRTYTLRQGKMIG
;
A
#
# COMPACT_ATOMS: atom_id res chain seq x y z
N MET A 1 -26.78 13.83 -4.59
CA MET A 1 -25.69 13.17 -5.34
C MET A 1 -24.73 12.56 -4.34
N SER A 2 -24.97 11.31 -3.97
CA SER A 2 -24.16 10.57 -3.01
C SER A 2 -23.01 9.92 -3.78
N GLN A 3 -21.83 10.49 -3.70
CA GLN A 3 -20.59 9.79 -4.08
C GLN A 3 -20.36 8.74 -2.99
N GLU A 4 -20.49 7.46 -3.31
CA GLU A 4 -20.01 6.39 -2.44
C GLU A 4 -18.49 6.57 -2.29
N LYS A 5 -18.06 7.19 -1.18
CA LYS A 5 -16.65 7.25 -0.80
C LYS A 5 -16.22 5.83 -0.44
N GLY A 6 -15.80 5.05 -1.43
CA GLY A 6 -14.92 3.92 -1.16
C GLY A 6 -13.72 4.45 -0.41
N SER A 7 -13.46 3.92 0.78
CA SER A 7 -12.29 4.32 1.57
C SER A 7 -11.01 4.06 0.74
N LEU A 8 -9.97 4.87 0.88
CA LEU A 8 -8.71 4.61 0.16
C LEU A 8 -7.91 3.52 0.88
N LEU A 9 -7.19 2.69 0.12
CA LEU A 9 -6.20 1.76 0.66
C LEU A 9 -4.83 2.06 0.05
N ILE A 10 -3.95 2.66 0.85
CA ILE A 10 -2.58 2.93 0.46
C ILE A 10 -1.78 1.63 0.57
N ILE A 11 -1.14 1.21 -0.53
CA ILE A 11 -0.29 0.02 -0.55
C ILE A 11 1.18 0.42 -0.43
N ASP A 12 1.86 -0.18 0.54
CA ASP A 12 3.29 0.00 0.83
C ASP A 12 4.19 -0.77 -0.18
N THR A 13 5.37 -0.21 -0.48
CA THR A 13 6.51 -0.85 -1.18
C THR A 13 6.74 -2.29 -0.72
N ASN A 14 6.80 -2.50 0.60
CA ASN A 14 7.14 -3.79 1.18
C ASN A 14 6.12 -4.88 0.84
N VAL A 15 4.84 -4.50 0.73
CA VAL A 15 3.77 -5.42 0.36
C VAL A 15 3.86 -5.79 -1.11
N LEU A 16 4.17 -4.84 -1.99
CA LEU A 16 4.36 -5.13 -3.43
C LEU A 16 5.51 -6.12 -3.65
N ILE A 17 6.65 -5.89 -3.01
CA ILE A 17 7.81 -6.78 -3.09
C ILE A 17 7.47 -8.17 -2.54
N TYR A 18 6.80 -8.24 -1.39
CA TYR A 18 6.37 -9.49 -0.80
C TYR A 18 5.38 -10.25 -1.70
N ALA A 19 4.39 -9.56 -2.26
CA ALA A 19 3.39 -10.16 -3.13
C ALA A 19 4.01 -10.77 -4.38
N VAL A 20 4.90 -10.03 -5.04
CA VAL A 20 5.66 -10.53 -6.19
C VAL A 20 6.52 -11.72 -5.80
N GLY A 21 7.31 -11.62 -4.73
CA GLY A 21 8.21 -12.69 -4.29
C GLY A 21 7.48 -13.99 -3.91
N ARG A 22 6.18 -13.90 -3.58
CA ARG A 22 5.32 -15.04 -3.22
C ARG A 22 4.28 -15.38 -4.29
N ASN A 23 4.33 -14.74 -5.46
CA ASN A 23 3.38 -14.90 -6.55
C ASN A 23 1.91 -14.76 -6.08
N LEU A 24 1.64 -13.74 -5.26
CA LEU A 24 0.31 -13.45 -4.73
C LEU A 24 -0.43 -12.45 -5.62
N ASP A 25 -1.71 -12.71 -5.83
CA ASP A 25 -2.60 -11.79 -6.53
C ASP A 25 -3.12 -10.72 -5.56
N LEU A 26 -2.54 -9.51 -5.63
CA LEU A 26 -2.96 -8.38 -4.80
C LEU A 26 -4.38 -7.92 -5.09
N ALA A 27 -4.83 -7.94 -6.35
CA ALA A 27 -6.18 -7.51 -6.69
C ALA A 27 -7.20 -8.46 -6.04
N LYS A 28 -6.94 -9.76 -6.10
CA LYS A 28 -7.72 -10.76 -5.38
C LYS A 28 -7.67 -10.54 -3.87
N ALA A 29 -6.49 -10.26 -3.30
CA ALA A 29 -6.32 -10.04 -1.87
C ALA A 29 -7.12 -8.83 -1.37
N VAL A 30 -7.10 -7.70 -2.08
CA VAL A 30 -7.88 -6.50 -1.72
C VAL A 30 -9.39 -6.80 -1.73
N ASN A 31 -9.86 -7.62 -2.66
CA ASN A 31 -11.26 -8.03 -2.74
C ASN A 31 -11.70 -9.00 -1.62
N THR A 32 -10.78 -9.65 -0.90
CA THR A 32 -11.14 -10.70 0.08
C THR A 32 -11.99 -10.23 1.26
N LEU A 33 -11.87 -8.96 1.67
CA LEU A 33 -12.62 -8.46 2.82
C LEU A 33 -14.01 -7.90 2.45
N GLN A 34 -14.43 -7.96 1.18
CA GLN A 34 -15.61 -7.24 0.66
C GLN A 34 -15.62 -5.74 1.03
N LEU A 35 -14.46 -5.21 1.41
CA LEU A 35 -14.31 -3.81 1.76
C LEU A 35 -14.19 -3.04 0.44
N SER A 36 -15.03 -2.02 0.29
CA SER A 36 -15.00 -1.12 -0.86
C SER A 36 -13.82 -0.16 -0.75
N TYR A 37 -12.60 -0.70 -0.73
CA TYR A 37 -11.39 0.11 -0.80
C TYR A 37 -10.94 0.30 -2.23
N LYS A 38 -10.57 1.54 -2.58
CA LYS A 38 -9.83 1.81 -3.82
C LYS A 38 -8.32 1.73 -3.53
N PRO A 39 -7.60 0.72 -4.05
CA PRO A 39 -6.16 0.61 -3.84
C PRO A 39 -5.40 1.70 -4.61
N VAL A 40 -4.47 2.37 -3.92
CA VAL A 40 -3.64 3.44 -4.48
C VAL A 40 -2.18 3.26 -4.06
N ILE A 41 -1.28 3.78 -4.89
CA ILE A 41 0.16 3.85 -4.63
C ILE A 41 0.55 5.32 -4.49
N LEU A 42 1.36 5.64 -3.48
CA LEU A 42 1.90 7.00 -3.35
C LEU A 42 3.10 7.17 -4.30
N ASP A 43 3.27 8.39 -4.82
CA ASP A 43 4.45 8.73 -5.63
C ASP A 43 5.77 8.57 -4.86
N CYS A 44 5.82 8.87 -3.55
CA CYS A 44 7.00 8.62 -2.70
C CYS A 44 7.40 7.12 -2.69
N VAL A 45 6.41 6.23 -2.54
CA VAL A 45 6.57 4.78 -2.57
C VAL A 45 7.07 4.32 -3.94
N LYS A 46 6.50 4.89 -5.01
CA LYS A 46 6.92 4.58 -6.38
C LYS A 46 8.35 5.02 -6.67
N ASN A 47 8.77 6.18 -6.18
CA ASN A 47 10.13 6.70 -6.32
C ASN A 47 11.15 5.81 -5.57
N GLU A 48 10.82 5.34 -4.38
CA GLU A 48 11.65 4.39 -3.63
C GLU A 48 11.81 3.06 -4.40
N LEU A 49 10.70 2.54 -4.95
CA LEU A 49 10.70 1.34 -5.80
C LEU A 49 11.57 1.52 -7.04
N ILE A 50 11.54 2.68 -7.69
CA ILE A 50 12.40 3.00 -8.85
C ILE A 50 13.88 2.92 -8.44
N GLY A 51 14.24 3.50 -7.29
CA GLY A 51 15.59 3.42 -6.74
C GLY A 51 16.04 1.97 -6.53
N LEU A 52 15.19 1.16 -5.87
CA LEU A 52 15.46 -0.26 -5.60
C LEU A 52 15.48 -1.13 -6.86
N ALA A 53 14.67 -0.82 -7.87
CA ALA A 53 14.56 -1.59 -9.10
C ALA A 53 15.86 -1.61 -9.93
N SER A 54 16.78 -0.68 -9.67
CA SER A 54 18.10 -0.64 -10.30
C SER A 54 19.00 -1.82 -9.88
N THR A 55 18.83 -2.34 -8.66
CA THR A 55 19.69 -3.37 -8.07
C THR A 55 18.94 -4.64 -7.68
N VAL A 56 17.64 -4.55 -7.37
CA VAL A 56 16.83 -5.65 -6.85
C VAL A 56 15.80 -6.10 -7.89
N ARG A 57 15.96 -7.32 -8.42
CA ARG A 57 15.03 -7.91 -9.41
C ARG A 57 13.58 -7.94 -8.94
N LEU A 58 13.34 -8.25 -7.66
CA LEU A 58 11.99 -8.25 -7.08
C LEU A 58 11.39 -6.85 -7.05
N ALA A 59 12.19 -5.80 -6.80
CA ALA A 59 11.71 -4.42 -6.83
C ALA A 59 11.32 -4.00 -8.25
N LYS A 60 12.04 -4.46 -9.29
CA LYS A 60 11.66 -4.21 -10.70
C LYS A 60 10.28 -4.81 -11.04
N LEU A 61 10.01 -6.03 -10.57
CA LEU A 61 8.72 -6.66 -10.74
C LEU A 61 7.62 -5.99 -9.89
N ALA A 62 7.96 -5.56 -8.67
CA ALA A 62 7.06 -4.81 -7.80
C ALA A 62 6.68 -3.44 -8.40
N LEU A 63 7.62 -2.76 -9.05
CA LEU A 63 7.37 -1.53 -9.79
C LEU A 63 6.36 -1.76 -10.94
N ALA A 64 6.57 -2.80 -11.74
CA ALA A 64 5.62 -3.16 -12.81
C ALA A 64 4.23 -3.56 -12.26
N LEU A 65 4.17 -4.16 -11.06
CA LEU A 65 2.90 -4.42 -10.37
C LEU A 65 2.26 -3.12 -9.88
N SER A 66 3.04 -2.16 -9.38
CA SER A 66 2.56 -0.86 -8.90
C SER A 66 1.89 -0.04 -10.00
N ASP A 67 2.31 -0.19 -11.25
CA ASP A 67 1.73 0.49 -12.42
C ASP A 67 0.27 0.09 -12.72
N ARG A 68 -0.22 -0.99 -12.11
CA ARG A 68 -1.62 -1.42 -12.21
C ARG A 68 -2.56 -0.64 -11.29
N PHE A 69 -2.02 0.18 -10.41
CA PHE A 69 -2.78 0.95 -9.42
C PHE A 69 -2.68 2.44 -9.71
N GLU A 70 -3.69 3.20 -9.27
CA GLU A 70 -3.66 4.65 -9.38
C GLU A 70 -2.55 5.24 -8.50
N THR A 71 -1.79 6.18 -9.05
CA THR A 71 -0.76 6.90 -8.31
C THR A 71 -1.33 8.18 -7.71
N MET A 72 -1.14 8.36 -6.41
CA MET A 72 -1.55 9.54 -5.64
C MET A 72 -0.31 10.35 -5.25
N LYS A 73 -0.42 11.68 -5.35
CA LYS A 73 0.66 12.58 -4.90
C LYS A 73 0.77 12.55 -3.38
N SER A 74 1.99 12.60 -2.87
CA SER A 74 2.28 12.62 -1.43
C SER A 74 3.31 13.69 -1.09
N VAL A 75 3.44 13.97 0.21
CA VAL A 75 4.42 14.91 0.75
C VAL A 75 5.26 14.18 1.80
N GLY A 76 6.57 14.37 1.75
CA GLY A 76 7.53 13.70 2.62
C GLY A 76 8.21 12.50 1.94
N ALA A 77 8.90 11.68 2.73
CA ALA A 77 9.63 10.50 2.27
C ALA A 77 9.46 9.32 3.25
N GLY A 78 9.63 8.09 2.74
CA GLY A 78 9.55 6.86 3.54
C GLY A 78 8.22 6.71 4.29
N ASP A 79 8.26 6.22 5.52
CA ASP A 79 7.08 5.99 6.34
C ASP A 79 6.26 7.27 6.61
N GLU A 80 6.92 8.44 6.68
CA GLU A 80 6.27 9.71 6.95
C GLU A 80 5.27 10.08 5.84
N CYS A 81 5.62 9.86 4.57
CA CYS A 81 4.70 10.16 3.47
C CYS A 81 3.44 9.29 3.52
N ILE A 82 3.57 8.02 3.94
CA ILE A 82 2.46 7.09 4.11
C ILE A 82 1.54 7.56 5.25
N MET A 83 2.12 7.88 6.41
CA MET A 83 1.35 8.35 7.57
C MET A 83 0.60 9.65 7.27
N ASN A 84 1.27 10.61 6.63
CA ASN A 84 0.68 11.90 6.26
C ASN A 84 -0.47 11.72 5.27
N ALA A 85 -0.27 10.94 4.20
CA ALA A 85 -1.32 10.68 3.21
C ALA A 85 -2.50 9.90 3.82
N ALA A 86 -2.22 8.90 4.65
CA ALA A 86 -3.26 8.10 5.30
C ALA A 86 -4.12 8.94 6.25
N SER A 87 -3.49 9.82 7.03
CA SER A 87 -4.19 10.76 7.91
C SER A 87 -5.04 11.76 7.10
N ALA A 88 -4.43 12.44 6.12
CA ALA A 88 -5.10 13.47 5.32
C ALA A 88 -6.32 12.94 4.55
N HIS A 89 -6.27 11.69 4.11
CA HIS A 89 -7.34 11.07 3.32
C HIS A 89 -8.24 10.13 4.10
N SER A 90 -8.02 9.95 5.41
CA SER A 90 -8.68 8.92 6.21
C SER A 90 -8.58 7.53 5.56
N ALA A 91 -7.43 7.25 4.95
CA ALA A 91 -7.17 6.01 4.22
C ALA A 91 -6.75 4.90 5.18
N ALA A 92 -7.06 3.66 4.81
CA ALA A 92 -6.40 2.50 5.39
C ALA A 92 -5.04 2.28 4.72
N VAL A 93 -4.14 1.56 5.41
CA VAL A 93 -2.82 1.21 4.88
C VAL A 93 -2.65 -0.30 4.84
N LEU A 94 -2.14 -0.82 3.74
CA LEU A 94 -1.69 -2.20 3.61
C LEU A 94 -0.17 -2.24 3.72
N THR A 95 0.34 -2.67 4.88
CA THR A 95 1.78 -2.82 5.15
C THR A 95 2.06 -4.12 5.90
N ASN A 96 3.21 -4.73 5.64
CA ASN A 96 3.73 -5.84 6.43
C ASN A 96 4.81 -5.40 7.43
N ASP A 97 5.18 -4.11 7.44
CA ASP A 97 6.13 -3.55 8.38
C ASP A 97 5.46 -3.34 9.75
N ARG A 98 6.04 -3.95 10.79
CA ARG A 98 5.48 -3.92 12.16
C ARG A 98 5.69 -2.57 12.84
N THR A 99 6.76 -1.85 12.48
CA THR A 99 7.07 -0.52 13.02
C THR A 99 6.09 0.48 12.44
N LEU A 100 5.92 0.50 11.11
CA LEU A 100 4.93 1.37 10.46
C LEU A 100 3.51 1.06 10.92
N ALA A 101 3.13 -0.22 11.01
CA ALA A 101 1.80 -0.60 11.50
C ALA A 101 1.54 -0.12 12.93
N ARG A 102 2.55 -0.16 13.80
CA ARG A 102 2.45 0.37 15.17
C ARG A 102 2.25 1.88 15.15
N SER A 103 3.06 2.63 14.41
CA SER A 103 2.95 4.09 14.31
C SER A 103 1.59 4.53 13.75
N LEU A 104 1.07 3.82 12.74
CA LEU A 104 -0.27 4.06 12.20
C LEU A 104 -1.37 3.76 13.23
N GLY A 105 -1.20 2.72 14.04
CA GLY A 105 -2.10 2.39 15.14
C GLY A 105 -2.17 3.48 16.21
N GLU A 106 -1.02 4.08 16.55
CA GLU A 106 -0.94 5.23 17.47
C GLU A 106 -1.70 6.45 16.92
N LEU A 107 -1.75 6.61 15.60
CA LEU A 107 -2.52 7.63 14.87
C LEU A 107 -4.00 7.23 14.62
N LYS A 108 -4.46 6.08 15.14
CA LYS A 108 -5.81 5.52 14.90
C LYS A 108 -6.13 5.27 13.42
N ILE A 109 -5.12 5.06 12.61
CA ILE A 109 -5.26 4.73 11.19
C ILE A 109 -5.45 3.22 11.06
N ARG A 110 -6.41 2.79 10.22
CA ARG A 110 -6.68 1.37 10.01
C ARG A 110 -5.56 0.74 9.17
N THR A 111 -5.00 -0.34 9.69
CA THR A 111 -3.90 -1.06 9.04
C THR A 111 -4.30 -2.48 8.70
N TYR A 112 -3.86 -2.95 7.55
CA TYR A 112 -3.97 -4.34 7.12
C TYR A 112 -2.59 -4.89 6.79
N THR A 113 -2.47 -6.21 6.90
CA THR A 113 -1.30 -7.00 6.52
C THR A 113 -1.69 -8.00 5.43
N LEU A 114 -0.74 -8.37 4.57
CA LEU A 114 -0.92 -9.40 3.56
C LEU A 114 -0.30 -10.71 4.04
N ARG A 115 -1.14 -11.74 4.24
CA ARG A 115 -0.69 -13.10 4.58
C ARG A 115 -1.35 -14.14 3.69
N GLN A 116 -0.56 -14.99 3.04
CA GLN A 116 -1.05 -16.10 2.20
C GLN A 116 -2.11 -15.65 1.16
N GLY A 117 -1.94 -14.46 0.57
CA GLY A 117 -2.88 -13.90 -0.41
C GLY A 117 -4.20 -13.36 0.16
N LYS A 118 -4.28 -13.20 1.49
CA LYS A 118 -5.43 -12.62 2.18
C LYS A 118 -5.02 -11.37 2.94
N MET A 119 -5.91 -10.38 2.96
CA MET A 119 -5.75 -9.18 3.77
C MET A 119 -6.27 -9.44 5.18
N ILE A 120 -5.49 -9.10 6.20
CA ILE A 120 -5.83 -9.30 7.62
C ILE A 120 -5.61 -7.99 8.36
N GLY A 121 -6.61 -7.49 9.08
CA GLY A 121 -6.53 -6.26 9.87
C GLY A 121 -7.44 -6.29 11.07
#